data_AF-A0A2N2BF68-F1
#
_entry.id   AF-A0A2N2BF68-F1
#
_cell.length_a   1.000
_cell.length_b   1.000
_cell.length_c   1.000
_cell.angle_alpha   90.00
_cell.angle_beta   90.00
_cell.angle_gamma   90.00
#
_symmetry.space_group_name_H-M   'P 1'
#
loop_
_entity.id
_entity.type
_entity.pdbx_description
1 polymer ?
#
loop_
_entity_poly.entity_id
_entity_poly.type
_entity_poly.pdbx_seq_one_letter_code
_entity_poly.pdbx_strand_id
1 'polypeptide(L)'
;MTEVISMKNDDIKVRICLRRDTEEVMSAWEISNFIANFNSYYYRIELLDSINNAITNGIDPSNIFILDESFKLNKSYDKLSHLDIEKDLKYLYYIGKPISLFPNNNIKSIYLLFKYFRLINELLFDARVKRLKKDYLSYLFEESRNNALGDTMQKLFNSVTSSINRNDNSSKQRLVRLNNSFTKEWELYERDMISKNQIIEILADDHTKNIPNDYDEILNRHFESFFRYLIRVPRPVICVYYEEDNAIEVLSREHINVNERNNSFLDVQEISHKSPLKALIDGGLGLYSTLNDEKRKKELHELEKRKLVLEVENLEKDSQIKNMDLMMKELQIRQLMNQIHNQRVDSMKSIDNPYVRRKMIETYDKVQVNSRNLLSVNSIDVDYSESELPEE
;
A
#
# COMPACT_ATOMS: atom_id res chain seq x y z
N MET A 1 -21.80 7.79 13.01
CA MET A 1 -22.00 8.06 11.57
C MET A 1 -21.24 9.33 11.25
N THR A 2 -19.95 9.16 10.99
CA THR A 2 -19.02 10.24 10.67
C THR A 2 -18.83 10.16 9.15
N GLU A 3 -19.19 11.21 8.43
CA GLU A 3 -18.96 11.30 6.98
C GLU A 3 -17.45 11.16 6.72
N VAL A 4 -17.09 10.13 5.95
CA VAL A 4 -15.73 9.93 5.44
C VAL A 4 -15.49 11.02 4.41
N ILE A 5 -14.73 12.05 4.78
CA ILE A 5 -14.30 13.12 3.88
C ILE A 5 -13.25 12.52 2.93
N SER A 6 -13.71 12.05 1.77
CA SER A 6 -12.85 11.76 0.62
C SER A 6 -12.39 13.09 0.02
N MET A 7 -11.12 13.43 0.21
CA MET A 7 -10.39 14.30 -0.72
C MET A 7 -9.51 13.45 -1.65
N LYS A 8 -9.99 12.26 -2.06
CA LYS A 8 -9.62 11.79 -3.39
C LYS A 8 -10.50 12.56 -4.35
N ASN A 9 -9.89 13.17 -5.38
CA ASN A 9 -10.67 13.67 -6.51
C ASN A 9 -11.11 12.44 -7.33
N ASP A 10 -12.01 11.65 -6.75
CA ASP A 10 -12.54 10.37 -7.26
C ASP A 10 -13.35 10.55 -8.56
N ASP A 11 -13.59 11.80 -8.96
CA ASP A 11 -14.35 12.16 -10.15
C ASP A 11 -13.46 12.37 -11.38
N ILE A 12 -12.13 12.53 -11.20
CA ILE A 12 -11.25 12.88 -12.32
C ILE A 12 -10.60 11.63 -12.92
N LYS A 13 -10.99 11.31 -14.16
CA LYS A 13 -10.39 10.25 -14.97
C LYS A 13 -9.45 10.85 -16.02
N VAL A 14 -8.27 10.27 -16.15
CA VAL A 14 -7.23 10.68 -17.10
C VAL A 14 -6.93 9.52 -18.03
N ARG A 15 -6.68 9.82 -19.30
CA ARG A 15 -6.23 8.85 -20.30
C ARG A 15 -4.81 9.16 -20.75
N ILE A 16 -3.93 8.17 -20.63
CA ILE A 16 -2.54 8.27 -21.08
C ILE A 16 -2.26 7.18 -22.12
N CYS A 17 -1.65 7.59 -23.22
CA CYS A 17 -1.04 6.66 -24.17
C CYS A 17 0.44 6.50 -23.80
N LEU A 18 0.84 5.26 -23.50
CA LEU A 18 2.24 4.87 -23.33
C LEU A 18 2.73 4.24 -24.62
N ARG A 19 3.85 4.74 -25.16
CA ARG A 19 4.42 4.27 -26.42
C ARG A 19 5.87 3.88 -26.21
N ARG A 20 6.25 2.75 -26.80
CA ARG A 20 7.66 2.33 -26.84
C ARG A 20 8.42 3.16 -27.88
N ASP A 21 9.63 3.57 -27.54
CA ASP A 21 10.52 4.34 -28.43
C ASP A 21 11.33 3.45 -29.39
N THR A 22 11.18 2.12 -29.28
CA THR A 22 11.87 1.16 -30.13
C THR A 22 10.90 0.32 -30.93
N GLU A 23 11.36 -0.12 -32.10
CA GLU A 23 10.59 -0.98 -33.01
C GLU A 23 10.67 -2.48 -32.65
N GLU A 24 11.23 -2.80 -31.48
CA GLU A 24 11.35 -4.19 -31.03
C GLU A 24 10.02 -4.69 -30.51
N VAL A 25 9.65 -5.91 -30.90
CA VAL A 25 8.43 -6.55 -30.42
C VAL A 25 8.64 -7.07 -29.00
N MET A 26 7.77 -6.68 -28.06
CA MET A 26 7.70 -7.30 -26.75
C MET A 26 6.91 -8.61 -26.83
N SER A 27 7.40 -9.65 -26.17
CA SER A 27 6.64 -10.87 -25.96
C SER A 27 5.41 -10.60 -25.08
N ALA A 28 4.38 -11.45 -25.21
CA ALA A 28 3.19 -11.36 -24.35
C ALA A 28 3.53 -11.43 -22.84
N TRP A 29 4.61 -12.14 -22.49
CA TRP A 29 5.09 -12.23 -21.11
C TRP A 29 5.71 -10.91 -20.63
N GLU A 30 6.54 -10.26 -21.45
CA GLU A 30 7.12 -8.95 -21.13
C GLU A 30 6.03 -7.88 -20.97
N ILE A 31 5.03 -7.89 -21.86
CA ILE A 31 3.86 -6.99 -21.79
C ILE A 31 3.10 -7.22 -20.49
N SER A 32 2.76 -8.48 -20.18
CA SER A 32 2.03 -8.81 -18.96
C SER A 32 2.80 -8.40 -17.70
N ASN A 33 4.12 -8.61 -17.69
CA ASN A 33 5.00 -8.21 -16.59
C ASN A 33 5.08 -6.68 -16.46
N PHE A 34 5.22 -5.96 -17.56
CA PHE A 34 5.21 -4.50 -17.57
C PHE A 34 3.90 -3.95 -16.97
N ILE A 35 2.75 -4.38 -17.48
CA ILE A 35 1.43 -3.94 -17.00
C ILE A 35 1.23 -4.28 -15.52
N ALA A 36 1.63 -5.49 -15.09
CA ALA A 36 1.51 -5.89 -13.69
C ALA A 36 2.35 -5.00 -12.76
N ASN A 37 3.59 -4.68 -13.13
CA ASN A 37 4.47 -3.83 -12.35
C ASN A 37 4.01 -2.36 -12.37
N PHE A 38 3.60 -1.86 -13.53
CA PHE A 38 3.06 -0.50 -13.66
C PHE A 38 1.82 -0.29 -12.79
N ASN A 39 0.86 -1.22 -12.87
CA ASN A 39 -0.32 -1.21 -12.01
C ASN A 39 0.06 -1.30 -10.52
N SER A 40 1.06 -2.12 -10.18
CA SER A 40 1.57 -2.23 -8.81
C SER A 40 2.15 -0.91 -8.29
N TYR A 41 2.88 -0.14 -9.11
CA TYR A 41 3.40 1.18 -8.70
C TYR A 41 2.30 2.22 -8.60
N TYR A 42 1.40 2.28 -9.58
CA TYR A 42 0.23 3.15 -9.55
C TYR A 42 -0.63 2.94 -8.30
N TYR A 43 -0.96 1.68 -8.00
CA TYR A 43 -1.75 1.34 -6.82
C TYR A 43 -1.07 1.77 -5.51
N ARG A 44 0.27 1.66 -5.41
CA ARG A 44 0.99 2.14 -4.22
C ARG A 44 0.93 3.66 -4.07
N ILE A 45 0.96 4.39 -5.17
CA ILE A 45 0.80 5.84 -5.15
C ILE A 45 -0.58 6.21 -4.60
N GLU A 46 -1.65 5.59 -5.10
CA GLU A 46 -3.01 5.81 -4.60
C GLU A 46 -3.20 5.40 -3.12
N LEU A 47 -2.51 4.33 -2.69
CA LEU A 47 -2.48 3.95 -1.27
C LEU A 47 -1.75 4.98 -0.40
N LEU A 48 -0.63 5.54 -0.87
CA LEU A 48 0.11 6.57 -0.13
C LEU A 48 -0.74 7.83 0.04
N ASP A 49 -1.50 8.23 -0.98
CA ASP A 49 -2.43 9.35 -0.85
C ASP A 49 -3.56 9.02 0.14
N SER A 50 -4.08 7.80 0.10
CA SER A 50 -5.15 7.37 1.01
C SER A 50 -4.69 7.35 2.47
N ILE A 51 -3.45 6.90 2.71
CA ILE A 51 -2.82 6.98 4.04
C ILE A 51 -2.65 8.44 4.46
N ASN A 52 -2.13 9.30 3.57
CA ASN A 52 -1.93 10.71 3.86
C ASN A 52 -3.26 11.40 4.22
N ASN A 53 -4.31 11.14 3.45
CA ASN A 53 -5.65 11.66 3.68
C ASN A 53 -6.21 11.16 5.02
N ALA A 54 -6.04 9.87 5.35
CA ALA A 54 -6.47 9.35 6.65
C ALA A 54 -5.76 10.09 7.81
N ILE A 55 -4.44 10.26 7.73
CA ILE A 55 -3.65 10.92 8.78
C ILE A 55 -4.04 12.41 8.92
N THR A 56 -4.14 13.12 7.81
CA THR A 56 -4.50 14.55 7.80
C THR A 56 -5.94 14.81 8.26
N ASN A 57 -6.83 13.82 8.11
CA ASN A 57 -8.18 13.85 8.66
C ASN A 57 -8.26 13.35 10.12
N GLY A 58 -7.12 13.21 10.81
CA GLY A 58 -7.07 12.94 12.25
C GLY A 58 -6.96 11.46 12.64
N ILE A 59 -6.75 10.54 11.70
CA ILE A 59 -6.46 9.15 12.04
C ILE A 59 -5.03 9.03 12.59
N ASP A 60 -4.91 8.51 13.81
CA ASP A 60 -3.62 8.23 14.41
C ASP A 60 -2.83 7.20 13.57
N PRO A 61 -1.56 7.46 13.20
CA PRO A 61 -0.73 6.52 12.44
C PRO A 61 -0.63 5.12 13.06
N SER A 62 -0.77 4.97 14.38
CA SER A 62 -0.77 3.66 15.06
C SER A 62 -1.99 2.80 14.71
N ASN A 63 -3.08 3.43 14.28
CA ASN A 63 -4.31 2.74 13.87
C ASN A 63 -4.29 2.31 12.39
N ILE A 64 -3.27 2.71 11.62
CA ILE A 64 -3.09 2.30 10.23
C ILE A 64 -2.20 1.06 10.18
N PHE A 65 -2.58 0.04 9.40
CA PHE A 65 -1.78 -1.17 9.25
C PHE A 65 -1.86 -1.77 7.85
N ILE A 66 -0.81 -2.52 7.49
CA ILE A 66 -0.68 -3.25 6.23
C ILE A 66 -0.73 -4.75 6.48
N LEU A 67 -1.36 -5.51 5.59
CA LEU A 67 -1.29 -6.97 5.60
C LEU A 67 -0.01 -7.45 4.91
N ASP A 68 0.64 -8.47 5.48
CA ASP A 68 1.96 -8.93 5.06
C ASP A 68 1.98 -9.75 3.75
N GLU A 69 0.82 -9.97 3.14
CA GLU A 69 0.60 -10.71 1.90
C GLU A 69 -0.28 -9.91 0.92
N SER A 70 -0.21 -10.23 -0.37
CA SER A 70 -1.06 -9.60 -1.40
C SER A 70 -2.47 -10.21 -1.46
N PHE A 71 -3.46 -9.40 -1.81
CA PHE A 71 -4.76 -9.92 -2.21
C PHE A 71 -4.69 -10.64 -3.57
N LYS A 72 -5.62 -11.56 -3.82
CA LYS A 72 -5.69 -12.39 -5.03
C LYS A 72 -6.76 -11.86 -5.98
N LEU A 73 -6.39 -11.57 -7.24
CA LEU A 73 -7.31 -11.00 -8.24
C LEU A 73 -8.53 -11.86 -8.57
N ASN A 74 -8.45 -13.18 -8.36
CA ASN A 74 -9.51 -14.13 -8.69
C ASN A 74 -10.48 -14.39 -7.53
N LYS A 75 -10.49 -13.53 -6.52
CA LYS A 75 -11.40 -13.62 -5.37
C LYS A 75 -12.24 -12.36 -5.28
N SER A 76 -13.53 -12.54 -4.99
CA SER A 76 -14.37 -11.44 -4.53
C SER A 76 -13.99 -11.08 -3.09
N TYR A 77 -13.99 -9.77 -2.83
CA TYR A 77 -13.69 -9.16 -1.55
C TYR A 77 -14.85 -8.29 -1.05
N ASP A 78 -16.09 -8.60 -1.44
CA ASP A 78 -17.30 -7.83 -1.10
C ASP A 78 -17.51 -7.61 0.41
N LYS A 79 -16.87 -8.44 1.24
CA LYS A 79 -16.95 -8.39 2.69
C LYS A 79 -15.84 -7.59 3.36
N LEU A 80 -14.93 -6.97 2.60
CA LEU A 80 -13.81 -6.19 3.13
C LEU A 80 -14.10 -4.69 3.24
N SER A 81 -15.32 -4.24 2.98
CA SER A 81 -15.64 -2.81 2.99
C SER A 81 -15.56 -2.21 4.39
N HIS A 82 -16.33 -2.77 5.32
CA HIS A 82 -16.32 -2.44 6.73
C HIS A 82 -16.43 -3.75 7.52
N LEU A 83 -15.44 -3.99 8.37
CA LEU A 83 -15.29 -5.25 9.09
C LEU A 83 -15.56 -5.03 10.58
N ASP A 84 -16.57 -5.70 11.11
CA ASP A 84 -16.77 -5.81 12.55
C ASP A 84 -15.78 -6.86 13.10
N ILE A 85 -14.85 -6.44 13.95
CA ILE A 85 -13.78 -7.33 14.45
C ILE A 85 -14.37 -8.55 15.17
N GLU A 86 -15.50 -8.41 15.85
CA GLU A 86 -16.14 -9.50 16.60
C GLU A 86 -16.64 -10.64 15.71
N LYS A 87 -16.79 -10.39 14.40
CA LYS A 87 -17.40 -11.34 13.46
C LYS A 87 -16.53 -11.63 12.24
N ASP A 88 -15.77 -10.64 11.80
CA ASP A 88 -15.28 -10.55 10.43
C ASP A 88 -13.75 -10.60 10.33
N LEU A 89 -13.05 -10.71 11.47
CA LEU A 89 -11.59 -10.81 11.54
C LEU A 89 -11.01 -11.94 10.67
N LYS A 90 -11.78 -13.03 10.48
CA LYS A 90 -11.44 -14.14 9.58
C LYS A 90 -11.20 -13.72 8.13
N TYR A 91 -11.80 -12.63 7.64
CA TYR A 91 -11.62 -12.19 6.25
C TYR A 91 -10.22 -11.61 6.03
N LEU A 92 -9.68 -10.87 7.01
CA LEU A 92 -8.29 -10.40 6.99
C LEU A 92 -7.30 -11.56 7.12
N TYR A 93 -7.61 -12.57 7.94
CA TYR A 93 -6.78 -13.76 8.12
C TYR A 93 -6.48 -14.51 6.81
N TYR A 94 -7.39 -14.44 5.84
CA TYR A 94 -7.20 -15.05 4.52
C TYR A 94 -6.23 -14.30 3.61
N ILE A 95 -5.93 -13.05 3.93
CA ILE A 95 -4.95 -12.24 3.22
C ILE A 95 -3.62 -12.41 3.93
N GLY A 96 -3.43 -11.82 5.11
CA GLY A 96 -2.13 -11.83 5.79
C GLY A 96 -2.22 -11.39 7.25
N LYS A 97 -1.08 -11.36 7.94
CA LYS A 97 -0.96 -10.83 9.30
C LYS A 97 -0.81 -9.30 9.22
N PRO A 98 -1.48 -8.54 10.09
CA PRO A 98 -1.39 -7.09 10.08
C PRO A 98 -0.07 -6.59 10.68
N ILE A 99 0.44 -5.49 10.14
CA ILE A 99 1.68 -4.83 10.56
C ILE A 99 1.38 -3.34 10.65
N SER A 100 1.45 -2.77 11.85
CA SER A 100 1.12 -1.37 12.08
C SER A 100 2.13 -0.42 11.42
N LEU A 101 1.65 0.73 10.95
CA LEU A 101 2.45 1.87 10.50
C LEU A 101 3.26 2.46 11.65
N PHE A 102 2.61 2.57 12.82
CA PHE A 102 3.23 2.93 14.08
C PHE A 102 2.82 1.90 15.15
N PRO A 103 3.62 1.62 16.19
CA PRO A 103 3.33 0.52 17.11
C PRO A 103 1.94 0.61 17.77
N ASN A 104 1.14 -0.45 17.65
CA ASN A 104 -0.17 -0.58 18.30
C ASN A 104 -0.35 -2.00 18.88
N ASN A 105 -0.81 -2.08 20.13
CA ASN A 105 -0.95 -3.33 20.87
C ASN A 105 -2.07 -4.23 20.35
N ASN A 106 -3.20 -3.65 19.96
CA ASN A 106 -4.35 -4.38 19.43
C ASN A 106 -3.98 -5.03 18.09
N ILE A 107 -3.39 -4.26 17.19
CA ILE A 107 -2.93 -4.77 15.89
C ILE A 107 -1.83 -5.83 16.06
N LYS A 108 -0.89 -5.64 17.01
CA LYS A 108 0.10 -6.67 17.32
C LYS A 108 -0.53 -7.96 17.85
N SER A 109 -1.57 -7.84 18.68
CA SER A 109 -2.29 -8.99 19.20
C SER A 109 -2.95 -9.78 18.07
N ILE A 110 -3.58 -9.09 17.11
CA ILE A 110 -4.12 -9.72 15.89
C ILE A 110 -3.00 -10.40 15.09
N TYR A 111 -1.85 -9.76 14.89
CA TYR A 111 -0.68 -10.35 14.21
C TYR A 111 -0.27 -11.68 14.84
N LEU A 112 -0.11 -11.69 16.16
CA LEU A 112 0.32 -12.88 16.90
C LEU A 112 -0.77 -13.96 16.91
N LEU A 113 -2.04 -13.58 17.04
CA LEU A 113 -3.19 -14.46 16.89
C LEU A 113 -3.19 -15.17 15.54
N PHE A 114 -3.05 -14.42 14.44
CA PHE A 114 -3.05 -14.99 13.10
C PHE A 114 -1.89 -15.96 12.91
N LYS A 115 -0.69 -15.56 13.34
CA LYS A 115 0.51 -16.40 13.25
C LYS A 115 0.33 -17.71 14.03
N TYR A 116 -0.08 -17.61 15.30
CA TYR A 116 -0.21 -18.76 16.18
C TYR A 116 -1.35 -19.70 15.77
N PHE A 117 -2.50 -19.13 15.40
CA PHE A 117 -3.66 -19.87 14.93
C PHE A 117 -3.38 -20.65 13.63
N ARG A 118 -2.58 -20.07 12.71
CA ARG A 118 -2.14 -20.76 11.48
C ARG A 118 -1.28 -21.98 11.81
N LEU A 119 -0.25 -21.79 12.65
CA LEU A 119 0.68 -22.85 13.05
C LEU A 119 -0.01 -23.97 13.86
N ILE A 120 -0.95 -23.61 14.74
CA ILE A 120 -1.78 -24.60 15.45
C ILE A 120 -2.61 -25.42 14.47
N ASN A 121 -3.26 -24.80 13.49
CA ASN A 121 -4.10 -25.52 12.53
C ASN A 121 -3.30 -26.43 11.60
N GLU A 122 -2.07 -26.05 11.24
CA GLU A 122 -1.13 -26.92 10.52
C GLU A 122 -0.75 -28.13 11.38
N LEU A 123 -0.40 -27.91 12.65
CA LEU A 123 -0.07 -28.98 13.58
C LEU A 123 -1.25 -29.93 13.80
N LEU A 124 -2.46 -29.40 14.01
CA LEU A 124 -3.67 -30.21 14.18
C LEU A 124 -3.95 -31.07 12.95
N PHE A 125 -3.75 -30.51 11.75
CA PHE A 125 -3.88 -31.24 10.50
C PHE A 125 -2.88 -32.41 10.42
N ASP A 126 -1.61 -32.17 10.72
CA ASP A 126 -0.56 -33.19 10.77
C ASP A 126 -0.88 -34.30 11.79
N ALA A 127 -1.41 -33.90 12.97
CA ALA A 127 -1.82 -34.79 14.04
C ALA A 127 -3.14 -35.54 13.76
N ARG A 128 -3.76 -35.32 12.58
CA ARG A 128 -5.08 -35.87 12.19
C ARG A 128 -6.21 -35.50 13.15
N VAL A 129 -6.09 -34.34 13.79
CA VAL A 129 -7.11 -33.75 14.67
C VAL A 129 -7.88 -32.70 13.88
N LYS A 130 -9.17 -32.53 14.22
CA LYS A 130 -10.00 -31.50 13.59
C LYS A 130 -9.41 -30.11 13.85
N ARG A 131 -9.20 -29.35 12.77
CA ARG A 131 -8.75 -27.95 12.81
C ARG A 131 -9.76 -27.04 13.52
N LEU A 132 -9.24 -25.97 14.10
CA LEU A 132 -10.03 -24.89 14.66
C LEU A 132 -10.78 -24.17 13.54
N LYS A 133 -12.03 -23.78 13.81
CA LYS A 133 -12.82 -22.96 12.89
C LYS A 133 -12.29 -21.53 12.91
N LYS A 134 -12.19 -20.89 11.74
CA LYS A 134 -11.68 -19.51 11.62
C LYS A 134 -12.55 -18.46 12.31
N ASP A 135 -13.84 -18.73 12.47
CA ASP A 135 -14.74 -17.87 13.26
C ASP A 135 -14.29 -17.75 14.73
N TYR A 136 -13.47 -18.70 15.22
CA TYR A 136 -12.91 -18.65 16.56
C TYR A 136 -11.84 -17.56 16.73
N LEU A 137 -11.31 -16.98 15.64
CA LEU A 137 -10.31 -15.91 15.73
C LEU A 137 -10.87 -14.65 16.40
N SER A 138 -12.10 -14.25 16.04
CA SER A 138 -12.73 -13.09 16.66
C SER A 138 -12.96 -13.31 18.15
N TYR A 139 -13.44 -14.50 18.54
CA TYR A 139 -13.56 -14.87 19.95
C TYR A 139 -12.21 -14.79 20.69
N LEU A 140 -11.12 -15.32 20.11
CA LEU A 140 -9.81 -15.28 20.74
C LEU A 140 -9.28 -13.85 20.87
N PHE A 141 -9.56 -12.99 19.89
CA PHE A 141 -9.20 -11.57 19.99
C PHE A 141 -9.97 -10.89 21.12
N GLU A 142 -11.29 -11.08 21.20
CA GLU A 142 -12.11 -10.55 22.29
C GLU A 142 -11.67 -11.06 23.67
N GLU A 143 -11.35 -12.34 23.78
CA GLU A 143 -10.83 -12.91 25.02
C GLU A 143 -9.48 -12.27 25.41
N SER A 144 -8.64 -11.94 24.43
CA SER A 144 -7.35 -11.26 24.62
C SER A 144 -7.43 -9.76 24.89
N ARG A 145 -8.60 -9.13 24.73
CA ARG A 145 -8.86 -7.77 25.22
C ARG A 145 -9.28 -7.79 26.68
N ASN A 146 -10.08 -8.79 27.05
CA ASN A 146 -10.59 -8.96 28.41
C ASN A 146 -9.57 -9.61 29.37
N ASN A 147 -8.60 -10.35 28.83
CA ASN A 147 -7.49 -10.97 29.56
C ASN A 147 -6.17 -10.65 28.86
N ALA A 148 -5.02 -10.88 29.48
CA ALA A 148 -3.76 -10.76 28.77
C ALA A 148 -3.70 -11.74 27.57
N LEU A 149 -3.10 -11.32 26.45
CA LEU A 149 -2.93 -12.18 25.27
C LEU A 149 -2.21 -13.50 25.62
N GLY A 150 -1.20 -13.43 26.50
CA GLY A 150 -0.48 -14.59 27.01
C GLY A 150 -1.42 -15.62 27.66
N ASP A 151 -2.35 -15.19 28.49
CA ASP A 151 -3.31 -16.07 29.17
C ASP A 151 -4.27 -16.73 28.18
N THR A 152 -4.77 -15.94 27.22
CA THR A 152 -5.65 -16.44 26.15
C THR A 152 -4.95 -17.53 25.34
N MET A 153 -3.68 -17.34 25.02
CA MET A 153 -2.89 -18.33 24.30
C MET A 153 -2.54 -19.56 25.13
N GLN A 154 -2.31 -19.39 26.43
CA GLN A 154 -2.08 -20.51 27.33
C GLN A 154 -3.34 -21.38 27.47
N LYS A 155 -4.52 -20.77 27.54
CA LYS A 155 -5.81 -21.49 27.49
C LYS A 155 -5.99 -22.25 26.18
N LEU A 156 -5.70 -21.60 25.05
CA LEU A 156 -5.75 -22.24 23.73
C LEU A 156 -4.77 -23.44 23.66
N PHE A 157 -3.53 -23.25 24.11
CA PHE A 157 -2.53 -24.31 24.16
C PHE A 157 -3.00 -25.51 24.98
N ASN A 158 -3.55 -25.28 26.17
CA ASN A 158 -4.07 -26.34 27.03
C ASN A 158 -5.21 -27.10 26.32
N SER A 159 -6.16 -26.38 25.72
CA SER A 159 -7.28 -26.98 24.97
C SER A 159 -6.83 -27.83 23.78
N VAL A 160 -5.85 -27.34 23.02
CA VAL A 160 -5.27 -28.06 21.87
C VAL A 160 -4.50 -29.29 22.33
N THR A 161 -3.72 -29.17 23.41
CA THR A 161 -2.95 -30.29 23.99
C THR A 161 -3.87 -31.44 24.41
N SER A 162 -5.01 -31.12 25.03
CA SER A 162 -6.02 -32.12 25.43
C SER A 162 -6.70 -32.80 24.23
N SER A 163 -6.72 -32.15 23.07
CA SER A 163 -7.35 -32.66 21.84
C SER A 163 -6.44 -33.60 21.03
N ILE A 164 -5.12 -33.52 21.23
CA ILE A 164 -4.14 -34.40 20.59
C ILE A 164 -4.14 -35.78 21.27
N ASN A 165 -4.01 -36.85 20.48
CA ASN A 165 -3.96 -38.22 20.98
C ASN A 165 -2.89 -38.36 22.08
N ARG A 166 -3.23 -39.05 23.17
CA ARG A 166 -2.34 -39.26 24.32
C ARG A 166 -0.98 -39.84 23.92
N ASN A 167 -0.95 -40.71 22.92
CA ASN A 167 0.24 -41.41 22.46
C ASN A 167 1.04 -40.64 21.39
N ASP A 168 0.52 -39.52 20.87
CA ASP A 168 1.24 -38.69 19.90
C ASP A 168 2.17 -37.69 20.59
N ASN A 169 3.29 -38.22 21.11
CA ASN A 169 4.30 -37.42 21.78
C ASN A 169 5.00 -36.43 20.81
N SER A 170 5.07 -36.75 19.52
CA SER A 170 5.70 -35.90 18.51
C SER A 170 4.94 -34.59 18.33
N SER A 171 3.63 -34.66 18.07
CA SER A 171 2.79 -33.47 17.91
C SER A 171 2.72 -32.64 19.19
N LYS A 172 2.68 -33.29 20.36
CA LYS A 172 2.75 -32.59 21.66
C LYS A 172 4.06 -31.83 21.86
N GLN A 173 5.20 -32.44 21.54
CA GLN A 173 6.49 -31.75 21.61
C GLN A 173 6.57 -30.59 20.62
N ARG A 174 6.06 -30.74 19.39
CA ARG A 174 5.94 -29.64 18.42
C ARG A 174 5.08 -28.50 18.97
N LEU A 175 3.96 -28.82 19.62
CA LEU A 175 3.07 -27.83 20.23
C LEU A 175 3.74 -27.08 21.39
N VAL A 176 4.48 -27.79 22.25
CA VAL A 176 5.26 -27.16 23.34
C VAL A 176 6.31 -26.20 22.76
N ARG A 177 7.05 -26.61 21.72
CA ARG A 177 8.01 -25.72 21.05
C ARG A 177 7.33 -24.50 20.44
N LEU A 178 6.17 -24.69 19.83
CA LEU A 178 5.35 -23.62 19.26
C LEU A 178 4.90 -22.63 20.36
N ASN A 179 4.42 -23.12 21.50
CA ASN A 179 4.02 -22.29 22.64
C ASN A 179 5.21 -21.50 23.20
N ASN A 180 6.35 -22.17 23.43
CA ASN A 180 7.56 -21.50 23.92
C ASN A 180 8.06 -20.43 22.93
N SER A 181 7.94 -20.66 21.62
CA SER A 181 8.28 -19.66 20.61
C SER A 181 7.32 -18.47 20.66
N PHE A 182 6.02 -18.71 20.87
CA PHE A 182 5.04 -17.64 21.03
C PHE A 182 5.32 -16.81 22.29
N THR A 183 5.52 -17.46 23.44
CA THR A 183 5.79 -16.78 24.72
C THR A 183 7.01 -15.88 24.61
N LYS A 184 8.11 -16.37 24.03
CA LYS A 184 9.32 -15.56 23.80
C LYS A 184 9.07 -14.35 22.90
N GLU A 185 8.26 -14.49 21.85
CA GLU A 185 7.94 -13.37 20.95
C GLU A 185 7.03 -12.34 21.62
N TRP A 186 6.12 -12.78 22.49
CA TRP A 186 5.26 -11.91 23.27
C TRP A 186 6.06 -11.15 24.35
N GLU A 187 6.86 -11.86 25.15
CA GLU A 187 7.74 -11.26 26.16
C GLU A 187 8.72 -10.26 25.55
N LEU A 188 9.26 -10.58 24.36
CA LEU A 188 10.10 -9.64 23.59
C LEU A 188 9.32 -8.38 23.22
N TYR A 189 8.08 -8.52 22.75
CA TYR A 189 7.26 -7.38 22.39
C TYR A 189 6.91 -6.50 23.60
N GLU A 190 6.57 -7.10 24.74
CA GLU A 190 6.30 -6.40 26.01
C GLU A 190 7.54 -5.67 26.52
N ARG A 191 8.71 -6.33 26.50
CA ARG A 191 9.97 -5.70 26.87
C ARG A 191 10.28 -4.49 25.97
N ASP A 192 10.09 -4.64 24.66
CA ASP A 192 10.30 -3.56 23.70
C ASP A 192 9.34 -2.38 23.95
N MET A 193 8.21 -2.54 24.66
CA MET A 193 7.25 -1.44 24.91
C MET A 193 7.88 -0.26 25.66
N ILE A 194 8.76 -0.53 26.61
CA ILE A 194 9.43 0.53 27.40
C ILE A 194 10.31 1.36 26.47
N SER A 195 11.14 0.69 25.66
CA SER A 195 12.02 1.33 24.69
C SER A 195 11.24 2.00 23.55
N LYS A 196 10.07 1.46 23.16
CA LYS A 196 9.22 2.08 22.13
C LYS A 196 8.77 3.48 22.52
N ASN A 197 8.34 3.70 23.76
CA ASN A 197 7.91 5.04 24.20
C ASN A 197 9.06 6.05 24.11
N GLN A 198 10.27 5.64 24.52
CA GLN A 198 11.48 6.47 24.37
C GLN A 198 11.80 6.75 22.90
N ILE A 199 11.66 5.74 22.02
CA ILE A 199 11.85 5.91 20.58
C ILE A 199 10.80 6.87 20.00
N ILE A 200 9.54 6.79 20.42
CA ILE A 200 8.49 7.71 19.96
C ILE A 200 8.85 9.16 20.29
N GLU A 201 9.37 9.41 21.51
CA GLU A 201 9.88 10.73 21.90
C GLU A 201 11.07 11.18 21.02
N ILE A 202 12.04 10.29 20.78
CA ILE A 202 13.18 10.57 19.87
C ILE A 202 12.72 10.88 18.45
N LEU A 203 11.69 10.19 17.96
CA LEU A 203 11.14 10.39 16.62
C LEU A 203 10.32 11.68 16.50
N ALA A 204 9.90 12.26 17.62
CA ALA A 204 9.20 13.54 17.68
C ALA A 204 10.17 14.73 17.82
N ASP A 205 11.35 14.54 18.42
CA ASP A 205 12.36 15.59 18.65
C ASP A 205 13.79 15.15 18.25
N ASP A 206 14.36 15.82 17.25
CA ASP A 206 15.72 15.60 16.73
C ASP A 206 16.84 15.92 17.76
N HIS A 207 16.52 16.50 18.92
CA HIS A 207 17.50 16.91 19.93
C HIS A 207 17.72 15.93 21.09
N THR A 208 17.12 14.74 21.02
CA THR A 208 17.15 13.75 22.11
C THR A 208 18.52 13.07 22.21
N LYS A 209 19.23 13.25 23.34
CA LYS A 209 20.62 12.77 23.52
C LYS A 209 20.75 11.33 24.01
N ASN A 210 19.67 10.71 24.49
CA ASN A 210 19.73 9.39 25.11
C ASN A 210 19.07 8.35 24.20
N ILE A 211 19.86 7.78 23.30
CA ILE A 211 19.42 6.75 22.35
C ILE A 211 19.56 5.38 23.03
N PRO A 212 18.48 4.58 23.13
CA PRO A 212 18.56 3.22 23.66
C PRO A 212 19.54 2.35 22.86
N ASN A 213 20.24 1.43 23.53
CA ASN A 213 21.19 0.53 22.85
C ASN A 213 20.53 -0.37 21.80
N ASP A 214 19.24 -0.65 21.95
CA ASP A 214 18.41 -1.46 21.06
C ASP A 214 17.59 -0.61 20.06
N TYR A 215 17.87 0.69 19.95
CA TYR A 215 17.14 1.64 19.11
C TYR A 215 16.95 1.15 17.68
N ASP A 216 18.03 0.81 16.98
CA ASP A 216 17.95 0.40 15.57
C ASP A 216 17.16 -0.90 15.41
N GLU A 217 17.31 -1.85 16.33
CA GLU A 217 16.62 -3.14 16.28
C GLU A 217 15.11 -2.95 16.44
N ILE A 218 14.69 -2.11 17.39
CA ILE A 218 13.28 -1.82 17.67
C ILE A 218 12.67 -0.95 16.58
N LEU A 219 13.40 0.07 16.10
CA LEU A 219 12.99 0.91 14.97
C LEU A 219 12.72 0.04 13.73
N ASN A 220 13.68 -0.80 13.37
CA ASN A 220 13.56 -1.73 12.24
C ASN A 220 12.40 -2.72 12.42
N ARG A 221 12.16 -3.22 13.64
CA ARG A 221 11.15 -4.24 13.89
C ARG A 221 9.74 -3.67 13.87
N HIS A 222 9.51 -2.52 14.50
CA HIS A 222 8.15 -2.04 14.77
C HIS A 222 7.75 -0.78 14.00
N PHE A 223 8.69 0.01 13.51
CA PHE A 223 8.39 1.28 12.81
C PHE A 223 8.67 1.17 11.30
N GLU A 224 9.78 0.53 10.90
CA GLU A 224 10.12 0.41 9.48
C GLU A 224 9.40 -0.73 8.74
N SER A 225 8.88 -1.69 9.49
CA SER A 225 8.26 -2.89 8.91
C SER A 225 7.15 -2.55 7.94
N PHE A 226 6.26 -1.62 8.28
CA PHE A 226 5.17 -1.19 7.40
C PHE A 226 5.66 -0.77 6.02
N PHE A 227 6.61 0.16 5.96
CA PHE A 227 7.15 0.70 4.70
C PHE A 227 7.88 -0.37 3.88
N ARG A 228 8.58 -1.30 4.54
CA ARG A 228 9.18 -2.45 3.86
C ARG A 228 8.13 -3.33 3.18
N TYR A 229 7.01 -3.60 3.85
CA TYR A 229 5.92 -4.37 3.26
C TYR A 229 5.21 -3.60 2.14
N LEU A 230 5.00 -2.29 2.31
CA LEU A 230 4.39 -1.44 1.28
C LEU A 230 5.19 -1.50 -0.03
N ILE A 231 6.52 -1.46 0.05
CA ILE A 231 7.39 -1.58 -1.12
C ILE A 231 7.44 -3.01 -1.67
N ARG A 232 7.60 -4.02 -0.82
CA ARG A 232 7.87 -5.41 -1.24
C ARG A 232 6.63 -6.15 -1.74
N VAL A 233 5.47 -5.91 -1.11
CA VAL A 233 4.23 -6.62 -1.44
C VAL A 233 3.68 -6.02 -2.74
N PRO A 234 3.41 -6.82 -3.80
CA PRO A 234 2.91 -6.30 -5.08
C PRO A 234 1.56 -5.58 -5.00
N ARG A 235 0.63 -6.13 -4.21
CA ARG A 235 -0.72 -5.58 -4.03
C ARG A 235 -1.09 -5.57 -2.55
N PRO A 236 -0.48 -4.65 -1.77
CA PRO A 236 -0.70 -4.61 -0.34
C PRO A 236 -2.13 -4.20 -0.02
N VAL A 237 -2.65 -4.70 1.11
CA VAL A 237 -3.93 -4.26 1.66
C VAL A 237 -3.63 -3.44 2.89
N ILE A 238 -4.13 -2.21 2.91
CA ILE A 238 -3.93 -1.26 4.01
C ILE A 238 -5.28 -0.98 4.63
N CYS A 239 -5.33 -0.95 5.96
CA CYS A 239 -6.55 -0.78 6.70
C CYS A 239 -6.37 0.27 7.80
N VAL A 240 -7.49 0.87 8.21
CA VAL A 240 -7.63 1.71 9.39
C VAL A 240 -8.40 0.93 10.45
N TYR A 241 -7.89 0.92 11.67
CA TYR A 241 -8.55 0.35 12.83
C TYR A 241 -9.22 1.45 13.66
N TYR A 242 -10.54 1.42 13.76
CA TYR A 242 -11.32 2.31 14.61
C TYR A 242 -11.59 1.62 15.94
N GLU A 243 -10.78 1.95 16.95
CA GLU A 243 -10.85 1.33 18.28
C GLU A 243 -12.22 1.51 18.95
N GLU A 244 -12.80 2.71 18.84
CA GLU A 244 -14.08 3.05 19.47
C GLU A 244 -15.25 2.27 18.86
N ASP A 245 -15.22 2.08 17.53
CA ASP A 245 -16.28 1.39 16.77
C ASP A 245 -16.04 -0.13 16.67
N ASN A 246 -14.92 -0.62 17.19
CA ASN A 246 -14.44 -2.00 17.01
C ASN A 246 -14.43 -2.46 15.54
N ALA A 247 -14.09 -1.53 14.64
CA ALA A 247 -14.25 -1.69 13.21
C ALA A 247 -12.94 -1.54 12.45
N ILE A 248 -12.82 -2.25 11.34
CA ILE A 248 -11.71 -2.11 10.41
C ILE A 248 -12.25 -1.68 9.05
N GLU A 249 -11.67 -0.63 8.50
CA GLU A 249 -11.93 -0.17 7.14
C GLU A 249 -10.71 -0.44 6.26
N VAL A 250 -10.95 -0.95 5.05
CA VAL A 250 -9.89 -1.12 4.05
C VAL A 250 -9.77 0.15 3.22
N LEU A 251 -8.54 0.65 3.03
CA LEU A 251 -8.25 1.79 2.18
C LEU A 251 -8.17 1.38 0.71
N SER A 252 -8.49 2.31 -0.20
CA SER A 252 -8.40 2.12 -1.66
C SER A 252 -9.17 0.87 -2.16
N ARG A 253 -10.38 0.66 -1.65
CA ARG A 253 -11.21 -0.53 -1.92
C ARG A 253 -11.58 -0.69 -3.38
N GLU A 254 -11.69 0.41 -4.10
CA GLU A 254 -11.97 0.46 -5.54
C GLU A 254 -10.94 -0.32 -6.38
N HIS A 255 -9.71 -0.51 -5.86
CA HIS A 255 -8.66 -1.30 -6.51
C HIS A 255 -8.71 -2.79 -6.13
N ILE A 256 -9.45 -3.15 -5.09
CA ILE A 256 -9.54 -4.51 -4.55
C ILE A 256 -10.87 -5.16 -4.93
N ASN A 257 -11.98 -4.41 -4.79
CA ASN A 257 -13.32 -4.87 -5.07
C ASN A 257 -13.83 -4.36 -6.42
N VAL A 258 -14.15 -5.28 -7.32
CA VAL A 258 -14.68 -4.97 -8.66
C VAL A 258 -15.98 -4.17 -8.60
N ASN A 259 -16.80 -4.41 -7.58
CA ASN A 259 -18.10 -3.75 -7.41
C ASN A 259 -17.98 -2.31 -6.87
N GLU A 260 -16.79 -1.88 -6.45
CA GLU A 260 -16.53 -0.55 -5.89
C GLU A 260 -15.58 0.28 -6.78
N ARG A 261 -15.32 -0.15 -8.02
CA ARG A 261 -14.45 0.59 -8.95
C ARG A 261 -14.99 1.99 -9.21
N ASN A 262 -14.10 2.97 -9.13
CA ASN A 262 -14.36 4.38 -9.47
C ASN A 262 -13.32 4.88 -10.49
N ASN A 263 -13.21 6.20 -10.71
CA ASN A 263 -12.29 6.77 -11.70
C ASN A 263 -10.81 6.63 -11.33
N SER A 264 -10.46 6.35 -10.07
CA SER A 264 -9.09 6.05 -9.66
C SER A 264 -8.67 4.62 -10.03
N PHE A 265 -9.59 3.74 -10.43
CA PHE A 265 -9.21 2.40 -10.88
C PHE A 265 -8.38 2.45 -12.18
N LEU A 266 -7.25 1.75 -12.21
CA LEU A 266 -6.42 1.65 -13.42
C LEU A 266 -7.05 0.69 -14.43
N ASP A 267 -7.49 1.22 -15.56
CA ASP A 267 -8.10 0.44 -16.63
C ASP A 267 -7.25 0.46 -17.90
N VAL A 268 -6.92 -0.71 -18.42
CA VAL A 268 -6.12 -0.84 -19.63
C VAL A 268 -7.09 -1.05 -20.80
N GLN A 269 -7.30 0.01 -21.58
CA GLN A 269 -8.26 0.03 -22.70
C GLN A 269 -7.75 -0.77 -23.89
N GLU A 270 -6.49 -0.54 -24.27
CA GLU A 270 -5.89 -1.15 -25.45
C GLU A 270 -4.40 -1.44 -25.21
N ILE A 271 -3.93 -2.57 -25.73
CA ILE A 271 -2.51 -2.83 -25.93
C ILE A 271 -2.30 -3.25 -27.39
N SER A 272 -1.62 -2.41 -28.15
CA SER A 272 -1.17 -2.74 -29.49
C SER A 272 0.12 -3.55 -29.43
N HIS A 273 0.07 -4.77 -29.97
CA HIS A 273 1.26 -5.59 -30.24
C HIS A 273 2.02 -5.16 -31.51
N LYS A 274 1.45 -4.24 -32.31
CA LYS A 274 2.16 -3.68 -33.46
C LYS A 274 3.28 -2.78 -32.95
N SER A 275 4.38 -2.77 -33.68
CA SER A 275 5.52 -1.92 -33.38
C SER A 275 5.29 -0.50 -33.91
N PRO A 276 5.58 0.56 -33.12
CA PRO A 276 5.96 0.50 -31.71
C PRO A 276 4.77 0.09 -30.82
N LEU A 277 5.05 -0.66 -29.76
CA LEU A 277 4.04 -1.05 -28.78
C LEU A 277 3.37 0.19 -28.20
N LYS A 278 2.04 0.17 -28.13
CA LYS A 278 1.23 1.22 -27.51
C LYS A 278 0.30 0.62 -26.48
N ALA A 279 0.17 1.27 -25.33
CA ALA A 279 -0.81 0.93 -24.30
C ALA A 279 -1.63 2.16 -23.96
N LEU A 280 -2.94 2.09 -24.15
CA LEU A 280 -3.87 3.13 -23.73
C LEU A 280 -4.41 2.78 -22.35
N ILE A 281 -4.11 3.63 -21.37
CA ILE A 281 -4.40 3.38 -19.97
C ILE A 281 -5.20 4.55 -19.42
N ASP A 282 -6.31 4.23 -18.77
CA ASP A 282 -7.08 5.17 -18.00
C ASP A 282 -6.81 5.00 -16.50
N GLY A 283 -6.87 6.07 -15.74
CA GLY A 283 -6.79 6.04 -14.28
C GLY A 283 -7.03 7.41 -13.65
N GLY A 284 -6.91 7.48 -12.34
CA GLY A 284 -7.02 8.73 -11.58
C GLY A 284 -5.75 9.57 -11.68
N LEU A 285 -5.75 10.70 -10.97
CA LEU A 285 -4.64 11.66 -10.97
C LEU A 285 -3.29 11.07 -10.53
N GLY A 286 -3.25 9.95 -9.79
CA GLY A 286 -2.00 9.26 -9.46
C GLY A 286 -1.23 8.74 -10.66
N LEU A 287 -1.89 8.61 -11.81
CA LEU A 287 -1.28 8.16 -13.05
C LEU A 287 -0.22 9.18 -13.51
N TYR A 288 -0.45 10.46 -13.27
CA TYR A 288 0.55 11.49 -13.54
C TYR A 288 1.79 11.39 -12.65
N SER A 289 1.60 10.92 -11.41
CA SER A 289 2.70 10.72 -10.46
C SER A 289 3.55 9.50 -10.79
N THR A 290 3.00 8.44 -11.39
CA THR A 290 3.80 7.28 -11.84
C THR A 290 4.67 7.59 -13.06
N LEU A 291 4.32 8.63 -13.81
CA LEU A 291 4.99 9.02 -15.06
C LEU A 291 6.07 10.08 -14.85
N ASN A 292 6.28 10.61 -13.63
CA ASN A 292 7.06 11.82 -13.40
C ASN A 292 8.59 11.66 -13.68
N ASP A 293 9.18 12.59 -14.45
CA ASP A 293 10.62 12.61 -14.78
C ASP A 293 11.28 13.95 -14.35
N GLU A 294 12.48 13.89 -13.77
CA GLU A 294 13.16 15.07 -13.19
C GLU A 294 13.73 16.03 -14.24
N LYS A 295 13.97 15.56 -15.48
CA LYS A 295 14.45 16.41 -16.59
C LYS A 295 13.47 17.52 -16.97
N ARG A 296 12.23 17.46 -16.47
CA ARG A 296 11.11 18.30 -16.87
C ARG A 296 11.28 19.79 -16.67
N LYS A 297 12.02 20.30 -15.67
CA LYS A 297 12.13 21.77 -15.50
C LYS A 297 12.89 22.45 -16.64
N LYS A 298 13.94 21.80 -17.15
CA LYS A 298 14.71 22.31 -18.30
C LYS A 298 13.94 22.11 -19.60
N GLU A 299 13.34 20.94 -19.78
CA GLU A 299 12.51 20.64 -20.95
C GLU A 299 11.26 21.53 -21.03
N LEU A 300 10.58 21.78 -19.91
CA LEU A 300 9.41 22.68 -19.85
C LEU A 300 9.81 24.10 -20.26
N HIS A 301 10.93 24.60 -19.75
CA HIS A 301 11.45 25.91 -20.12
C HIS A 301 11.88 25.98 -21.60
N GLU A 302 12.46 24.91 -22.14
CA GLU A 302 12.79 24.82 -23.56
C GLU A 302 11.55 24.75 -24.45
N LEU A 303 10.51 24.02 -24.03
CA LEU A 303 9.21 23.98 -24.70
C LEU A 303 8.50 25.34 -24.62
N GLU A 304 8.50 26.03 -23.48
CA GLU A 304 7.97 27.38 -23.35
C GLU A 304 8.69 28.36 -24.29
N LYS A 305 10.02 28.29 -24.38
CA LYS A 305 10.81 29.08 -25.33
C LYS A 305 10.43 28.79 -26.79
N ARG A 306 10.34 27.51 -27.16
CA ARG A 306 9.96 27.10 -28.51
C ARG A 306 8.52 27.53 -28.85
N LYS A 307 7.60 27.48 -27.88
CA LYS A 307 6.22 27.98 -28.04
C LYS A 307 6.24 29.48 -28.35
N LEU A 308 6.97 30.28 -27.58
CA LEU A 308 7.09 31.72 -27.82
C LEU A 308 7.69 32.03 -29.20
N VAL A 309 8.66 31.25 -29.67
CA VAL A 309 9.22 31.39 -31.02
C VAL A 309 8.16 31.10 -32.09
N LEU A 310 7.40 30.01 -31.95
CA LEU A 310 6.34 29.64 -32.90
C LEU A 310 5.15 30.62 -32.90
N GLU A 311 4.80 31.18 -31.74
CA GLU A 311 3.78 32.24 -31.63
C GLU A 311 4.22 33.52 -32.36
N VAL A 312 5.52 33.81 -32.39
CA VAL A 312 6.11 34.95 -33.11
C VAL A 312 6.29 34.68 -34.61
N GLU A 313 6.56 33.42 -35.00
CA GLU A 313 6.72 32.98 -36.40
C GLU A 313 5.39 32.78 -37.14
N ASN A 314 4.27 33.15 -36.54
CA ASN A 314 2.93 32.80 -37.00
C ASN A 314 2.54 33.52 -38.32
N LEU A 315 2.86 32.87 -39.46
CA LEU A 315 2.30 33.10 -40.79
C LEU A 315 2.13 31.75 -41.55
N GLU A 316 0.86 31.34 -41.70
CA GLU A 316 0.26 30.73 -42.91
C GLU A 316 0.38 29.22 -43.24
N LYS A 317 0.60 28.29 -42.29
CA LYS A 317 0.48 26.84 -42.61
C LYS A 317 -0.26 26.00 -41.55
N ASP A 318 -1.29 25.27 -41.97
CA ASP A 318 -2.06 24.30 -41.14
C ASP A 318 -1.18 23.27 -40.39
N SER A 319 -0.02 22.93 -40.96
CA SER A 319 0.96 22.03 -40.31
C SER A 319 1.62 22.66 -39.08
N GLN A 320 1.89 23.97 -39.10
CA GLN A 320 2.44 24.70 -37.95
C GLN A 320 1.40 24.86 -36.84
N ILE A 321 0.13 25.06 -37.21
CA ILE A 321 -1.00 25.12 -36.25
C ILE A 321 -1.14 23.79 -35.50
N LYS A 322 -1.16 22.67 -36.22
CA LYS A 322 -1.22 21.32 -35.58
C LYS A 322 -0.04 21.03 -34.67
N ASN A 323 1.17 21.44 -35.07
CA ASN A 323 2.36 21.28 -34.22
C ASN A 323 2.29 22.15 -32.96
N MET A 324 1.76 23.37 -33.08
CA MET A 324 1.56 24.27 -31.94
C MET A 324 0.50 23.72 -30.97
N ASP A 325 -0.62 23.19 -31.48
CA ASP A 325 -1.67 22.57 -30.66
C ASP A 325 -1.15 21.35 -29.89
N LEU A 326 -0.39 20.47 -30.56
CA LEU A 326 0.25 19.32 -29.92
C LEU A 326 1.21 19.76 -28.81
N MET A 327 2.00 20.80 -29.09
CA MET A 327 2.96 21.33 -28.14
C MET A 327 2.29 22.00 -26.94
N MET A 328 1.17 22.69 -27.14
CA MET A 328 0.35 23.24 -26.06
C MET A 328 -0.23 22.14 -25.18
N LYS A 329 -0.75 21.07 -25.80
CA LYS A 329 -1.28 19.90 -25.09
C LYS A 329 -0.20 19.22 -24.25
N GLU A 330 0.99 19.01 -24.81
CA GLU A 330 2.14 18.48 -24.08
C GLU A 330 2.51 19.36 -22.88
N LEU A 331 2.59 20.68 -23.07
CA LEU A 331 2.89 21.63 -22.00
C LEU A 331 1.84 21.56 -20.87
N GLN A 332 0.56 21.52 -21.21
CA GLN A 332 -0.54 21.43 -20.23
C GLN A 332 -0.46 20.13 -19.42
N ILE A 333 -0.27 18.98 -20.08
CA ILE A 333 -0.12 17.69 -19.41
C ILE A 333 1.08 17.71 -18.47
N ARG A 334 2.24 18.22 -18.91
CA ARG A 334 3.46 18.30 -18.08
C ARG A 334 3.29 19.26 -16.90
N GLN A 335 2.58 20.38 -17.07
CA GLN A 335 2.27 21.31 -15.99
C GLN A 335 1.36 20.66 -14.95
N LEU A 336 0.29 19.98 -15.39
CA LEU A 336 -0.64 19.26 -14.52
C LEU A 336 0.08 18.16 -13.73
N MET A 337 0.95 17.38 -14.38
CA MET A 337 1.79 16.37 -13.71
C MET A 337 2.64 16.98 -12.58
N ASN A 338 3.29 18.12 -12.82
CA ASN A 338 4.11 18.80 -11.82
C ASN A 338 3.26 19.37 -10.68
N GLN A 339 2.10 19.94 -10.98
CA GLN A 339 1.17 20.46 -9.98
C GLN A 339 0.70 19.35 -9.04
N ILE A 340 0.26 18.21 -9.59
CA ILE A 340 -0.21 17.06 -8.80
C ILE A 340 0.91 16.51 -7.92
N HIS A 341 2.12 16.37 -8.47
CA HIS A 341 3.26 15.91 -7.69
C HIS A 341 3.57 16.85 -6.51
N ASN A 342 3.65 18.17 -6.78
CA ASN A 342 3.92 19.15 -5.74
C ASN A 342 2.81 19.18 -4.68
N GLN A 343 1.54 19.13 -5.09
CA GLN A 343 0.40 19.06 -4.18
C GLN A 343 0.47 17.84 -3.25
N ARG A 344 0.82 16.67 -3.79
CA ARG A 344 0.98 15.44 -2.99
C ARG A 344 2.12 15.57 -1.99
N VAL A 345 3.29 16.01 -2.44
CA VAL A 345 4.44 16.23 -1.56
C VAL A 345 4.13 17.27 -0.48
N ASP A 346 3.45 18.36 -0.85
CA ASP A 346 3.06 19.42 0.09
C ASP A 346 1.99 18.95 1.09
N SER A 347 1.03 18.11 0.65
CA SER A 347 0.07 17.47 1.55
C SER A 347 0.73 16.50 2.54
N MET A 348 1.80 15.81 2.15
CA MET A 348 2.56 14.97 3.08
C MET A 348 3.35 15.81 4.09
N LYS A 349 3.73 17.05 3.73
CA LYS A 349 4.40 17.96 4.67
C LYS A 349 3.50 18.41 5.82
N SER A 350 2.17 18.36 5.67
CA SER A 350 1.23 18.67 6.74
C SER A 350 1.02 17.54 7.75
N ILE A 351 1.67 16.38 7.57
CA ILE A 351 1.68 15.33 8.60
C ILE A 351 2.46 15.85 9.81
N ASP A 352 1.80 15.88 10.98
CA ASP A 352 2.36 16.38 12.23
C ASP A 352 3.56 15.55 12.69
N ASN A 353 3.44 14.21 12.67
CA ASN A 353 4.49 13.31 13.11
C ASN A 353 5.72 13.38 12.16
N PRO A 354 6.88 13.89 12.61
CA PRO A 354 8.04 14.12 11.74
C PRO A 354 8.61 12.85 11.11
N TYR A 355 8.61 11.74 11.87
CA TYR A 355 9.09 10.46 11.38
C TYR A 355 8.17 9.90 10.29
N VAL A 356 6.85 9.87 10.55
CA VAL A 356 5.87 9.37 9.57
C VAL A 356 5.90 10.24 8.31
N ARG A 357 5.93 11.57 8.46
CA ARG A 357 6.11 12.53 7.35
C ARG A 357 7.32 12.18 6.48
N ARG A 358 8.50 12.06 7.10
CA ARG A 358 9.74 11.73 6.39
C ARG A 358 9.63 10.37 5.68
N LYS A 359 9.15 9.33 6.36
CA LYS A 359 9.04 7.99 5.77
C LYS A 359 8.00 7.92 4.65
N MET A 360 6.91 8.67 4.73
CA MET A 360 5.93 8.79 3.65
C MET A 360 6.56 9.41 2.40
N ILE A 361 7.29 10.51 2.56
CA ILE A 361 8.02 11.15 1.45
C ILE A 361 9.07 10.21 0.86
N GLU A 362 9.94 9.62 1.70
CA GLU A 362 10.96 8.65 1.26
C GLU A 362 10.35 7.47 0.48
N THR A 363 9.21 6.97 0.95
CA THR A 363 8.52 5.85 0.31
C THR A 363 7.88 6.26 -1.00
N TYR A 364 7.25 7.43 -1.06
CA TYR A 364 6.68 7.99 -2.28
C TYR A 364 7.74 8.19 -3.36
N ASP A 365 8.87 8.83 -3.01
CA ASP A 365 10.01 9.04 -3.90
C ASP A 365 10.55 7.70 -4.42
N LYS A 366 10.68 6.70 -3.53
CA LYS A 366 11.14 5.36 -3.92
C LYS A 366 10.17 4.66 -4.89
N VAL A 367 8.86 4.79 -4.69
CA VAL A 367 7.86 4.24 -5.62
C VAL A 367 7.96 4.94 -6.98
N GLN A 368 8.13 6.25 -7.01
CA GLN A 368 8.32 7.01 -8.24
C GLN A 368 9.60 6.63 -8.99
N VAL A 369 10.74 6.53 -8.29
CA VAL A 369 12.00 6.07 -8.88
C VAL A 369 11.86 4.68 -9.48
N ASN A 370 11.17 3.76 -8.79
CA ASN A 370 10.94 2.42 -9.33
C ASN A 370 10.02 2.42 -10.56
N SER A 371 8.98 3.26 -10.57
CA SER A 371 8.10 3.44 -11.74
C SER A 371 8.86 4.01 -12.94
N ARG A 372 9.70 5.03 -12.71
CA ARG A 372 10.57 5.62 -13.73
C ARG A 372 11.54 4.59 -14.31
N ASN A 373 12.19 3.81 -13.45
CA ASN A 373 13.09 2.75 -13.87
C ASN A 373 12.37 1.70 -14.72
N LEU A 374 11.12 1.35 -14.38
CA LEU A 374 10.30 0.46 -15.19
C LEU A 374 10.07 1.03 -16.59
N LEU A 375 9.68 2.30 -16.71
CA LEU A 375 9.48 2.96 -18.01
C LEU A 375 10.78 3.00 -18.82
N SER A 376 11.88 3.43 -18.21
CA SER A 376 13.17 3.57 -18.91
C SER A 376 13.74 2.24 -19.39
N VAL A 377 13.65 1.18 -18.57
CA VAL A 377 14.16 -0.16 -18.92
C VAL A 377 13.38 -0.78 -20.09
N ASN A 378 12.09 -0.45 -20.20
CA ASN A 378 11.25 -0.92 -21.32
C ASN A 378 11.24 0.04 -22.52
N SER A 379 11.97 1.17 -22.44
CA SER A 379 11.98 2.24 -23.44
C SER A 379 10.57 2.75 -23.76
N ILE A 380 9.77 3.00 -22.72
CA ILE A 380 8.39 3.49 -22.83
C ILE A 380 8.32 4.93 -22.34
N ASP A 381 7.70 5.80 -23.14
CA ASP A 381 7.41 7.19 -22.80
C ASP A 381 5.92 7.52 -23.05
N VAL A 382 5.49 8.69 -22.60
CA VAL A 382 4.13 9.21 -22.79
C VAL A 382 3.97 9.77 -24.21
N ASP A 383 3.01 9.23 -24.95
CA ASP A 383 2.55 9.81 -26.21
C ASP A 383 1.48 10.88 -25.93
N TYR A 384 1.93 12.13 -25.84
CA TYR A 384 1.07 13.28 -25.55
C TYR A 384 0.04 13.56 -26.65
N SER A 385 0.24 13.05 -27.88
CA SER A 385 -0.71 13.24 -28.97
C SER A 385 -2.02 12.48 -28.74
N GLU A 386 -1.90 11.25 -28.24
CA GLU A 386 -3.01 10.31 -27.98
C GLU A 386 -3.46 10.28 -26.52
N SER A 387 -2.79 11.02 -25.63
CA SER A 387 -3.22 11.21 -24.23
C SER A 387 -4.30 12.28 -24.13
N GLU A 388 -5.21 12.19 -23.15
CA GLU A 388 -6.28 13.19 -22.95
C GLU A 388 -6.11 13.84 -21.58
N LEU A 389 -6.39 15.15 -21.52
CA LEU A 389 -6.53 15.85 -20.24
C LEU A 389 -7.85 15.44 -19.59
N PRO A 390 -7.94 15.50 -18.26
CA PRO A 390 -9.21 15.29 -17.59
C PRO A 390 -10.25 16.30 -18.10
N GLU A 391 -11.46 15.81 -18.39
CA GLU A 391 -12.61 16.68 -18.68
C GLU A 391 -13.03 17.37 -17.36
N GLU A 392 -13.22 18.70 -17.40
CA GLU A 392 -13.63 19.53 -16.24
C GLU A 392 -15.07 19.25 -15.76
#